data_AF-A0A973M797-F1
#
_entry.id   AF-A0A973M797-F1
#
_cell.length_a   1.000
_cell.length_b   1.000
_cell.length_c   1.000
_cell.angle_alpha   90.00
_cell.angle_beta   90.00
_cell.angle_gamma   90.00
#
_symmetry.space_group_name_H-M   'P 1'
#
loop_
_entity.id
_entity.type
_entity.pdbx_description
1 polymer ?
#
loop_
_entity_poly.entity_id
_entity_poly.type
_entity_poly.pdbx_seq_one_letter_code
_entity_poly.pdbx_strand_id
1 'polypeptide(L)'
;MASYVGAERASSTDPRDWGRALAVALERLLEAARLDGHYAQHHHLCGVDLTLRIEEDGDGANVAVRWVPEDNGDEDDGDEQLAS
;
A
#
# COMPACT_ATOMS: atom_id res chain seq x y z
N MET A 1 -11.76 4.46 -10.54
CA MET A 1 -11.06 3.65 -9.54
C MET A 1 -9.92 4.47 -8.97
N ALA A 2 -9.89 4.61 -7.64
CA ALA A 2 -8.76 5.24 -6.96
C ALA A 2 -7.50 4.37 -7.14
N SER A 3 -6.33 5.00 -7.14
CA SER A 3 -5.04 4.31 -7.25
C SER A 3 -4.07 5.01 -6.33
N TYR A 4 -3.52 4.25 -5.38
CA TYR A 4 -2.62 4.76 -4.37
C TYR A 4 -1.20 4.33 -4.67
N VAL A 5 -0.26 5.25 -4.49
CA VAL A 5 1.16 5.02 -4.72
C VAL A 5 1.94 5.58 -3.54
N GLY A 6 2.84 4.77 -3.02
CA GLY A 6 3.86 5.21 -2.08
C GLY A 6 5.24 4.88 -2.65
N ALA A 7 6.20 5.77 -2.45
CA ALA A 7 7.56 5.57 -2.94
C ALA A 7 8.58 6.07 -1.92
N GLU A 8 9.75 5.42 -1.89
CA GLU A 8 10.90 5.86 -1.10
C GLU A 8 12.22 5.47 -1.79
N ARG A 9 13.23 6.31 -1.62
CA ARG A 9 14.58 6.06 -2.14
C ARG A 9 15.38 5.17 -1.19
N ALA A 10 15.95 4.09 -1.73
CA ALA A 10 17.04 3.35 -1.13
C ALA A 10 18.38 3.95 -1.56
N SER A 11 19.35 3.98 -0.64
CA SER A 11 20.71 4.48 -0.90
C SER A 11 21.63 3.46 -1.61
N SER A 12 21.07 2.34 -2.09
CA SER A 12 21.80 1.22 -2.66
C SER A 12 20.93 0.54 -3.73
N THR A 13 21.57 0.05 -4.78
CA THR A 13 20.95 -0.79 -5.80
C THR A 13 20.93 -2.28 -5.42
N ASP A 14 21.52 -2.66 -4.28
CA ASP A 14 21.42 -4.03 -3.75
C ASP A 14 20.00 -4.28 -3.20
N PRO A 15 19.26 -5.28 -3.71
CA PRO A 15 17.93 -5.63 -3.23
C PRO A 15 17.83 -5.91 -1.72
N ARG A 16 18.94 -6.32 -1.09
CA ARG A 16 18.99 -6.60 0.35
C ARG A 16 18.83 -5.35 1.20
N ASP A 17 19.12 -4.18 0.64
CA ASP A 17 19.05 -2.89 1.34
C ASP A 17 17.68 -2.21 1.18
N TRP A 18 16.78 -2.75 0.35
CA TRP A 18 15.50 -2.11 0.02
C TRP A 18 14.43 -2.30 1.08
N GLY A 19 14.63 -3.19 2.06
CA GLY A 19 13.61 -3.49 3.07
C GLY A 19 13.10 -2.24 3.81
N ARG A 20 14.01 -1.31 4.15
CA ARG A 20 13.62 -0.04 4.78
C ARG A 20 12.84 0.87 3.84
N ALA A 21 13.29 1.01 2.60
CA ALA A 21 12.61 1.85 1.60
C ALA A 21 11.21 1.29 1.29
N LEU A 22 11.09 -0.03 1.15
CA LEU A 22 9.81 -0.71 0.96
C LEU A 22 8.84 -0.46 2.12
N ALA A 23 9.31 -0.55 3.37
CA ALA A 23 8.48 -0.28 4.55
C ALA A 23 7.93 1.16 4.52
N VAL A 24 8.77 2.16 4.25
CA VAL A 24 8.35 3.56 4.15
C VAL A 24 7.43 3.79 2.96
N ALA A 25 7.66 3.12 1.83
CA ALA A 25 6.78 3.20 0.67
C ALA A 25 5.38 2.65 0.99
N LEU A 26 5.27 1.55 1.74
CA LEU A 26 4.00 1.00 2.20
C LEU A 26 3.27 1.95 3.16
N GLU A 27 3.99 2.57 4.12
CA GLU A 27 3.41 3.58 5.03
C GLU A 27 2.84 4.77 4.24
N ARG A 28 3.58 5.28 3.25
CA ARG A 28 3.13 6.39 2.38
C ARG A 28 1.91 6.00 1.53
N LEU A 29 1.87 4.77 1.04
CA LEU A 29 0.72 4.25 0.30
C LEU A 29 -0.54 4.21 1.18
N LEU A 30 -0.41 3.71 2.41
CA LEU A 30 -1.52 3.68 3.37
C LEU A 30 -1.97 5.08 3.78
N GLU A 31 -1.04 6.01 3.99
CA GLU A 31 -1.38 7.39 4.29
C GLU A 31 -2.17 8.03 3.13
N ALA A 32 -1.76 7.80 1.88
CA ALA A 32 -2.49 8.27 0.71
C ALA A 32 -3.91 7.68 0.64
N ALA A 33 -4.06 6.37 0.90
CA ALA A 33 -5.37 5.71 0.93
C ALA A 33 -6.26 6.18 2.09
N ARG A 34 -5.65 6.54 3.22
CA ARG A 34 -6.34 7.06 4.41
C ARG A 34 -6.88 8.46 4.18
N LEU A 35 -6.09 9.33 3.53
CA LEU A 35 -6.51 10.71 3.23
C LEU A 35 -7.73 10.76 2.29
N ASP A 36 -7.86 9.78 1.41
CA ASP A 36 -9.01 9.64 0.52
C ASP A 36 -10.23 8.94 1.18
N GLY A 37 -10.14 8.60 2.48
CA GLY A 37 -11.23 8.02 3.26
C GLY A 37 -11.54 6.55 2.96
N HIS A 38 -10.75 5.91 2.10
CA HIS A 38 -11.01 4.54 1.67
C HIS A 38 -10.42 3.50 2.63
N TYR A 39 -9.23 3.73 3.23
CA TYR A 39 -8.56 2.69 4.04
C TYR A 39 -7.62 3.27 5.11
N ALA A 40 -7.74 2.83 6.36
CA ALA A 40 -7.00 3.43 7.49
C ALA A 40 -5.94 2.54 8.18
N GLN A 41 -5.85 1.25 7.83
CA GLN A 41 -5.07 0.28 8.62
C GLN A 41 -4.27 -0.71 7.76
N HIS A 42 -3.13 -1.16 8.29
CA HIS A 42 -2.18 -2.07 7.64
C HIS A 42 -2.78 -3.43 7.26
N HIS A 43 -3.81 -3.91 8.00
CA HIS A 43 -4.45 -5.20 7.70
C HIS A 43 -5.18 -5.22 6.36
N HIS A 44 -5.55 -4.05 5.81
CA HIS A 44 -6.19 -3.97 4.49
C HIS A 44 -5.24 -4.33 3.34
N LEU A 45 -3.92 -4.39 3.60
CA LEU A 45 -2.95 -4.88 2.61
C LEU A 45 -2.74 -6.40 2.68
N CYS A 46 -3.36 -7.10 3.65
CA CYS A 46 -3.24 -8.55 3.73
C CYS A 46 -4.15 -9.22 2.71
N GLY A 47 -3.57 -10.04 1.83
CA GLY A 47 -4.32 -10.78 0.81
C GLY A 47 -4.65 -9.99 -0.46
N VAL A 48 -4.17 -8.74 -0.57
CA VAL A 48 -4.33 -7.93 -1.79
C VAL A 48 -3.06 -7.96 -2.64
N ASP A 49 -3.24 -7.86 -3.94
CA ASP A 49 -2.12 -7.73 -4.88
C ASP A 49 -1.57 -6.29 -4.90
N LEU A 50 -0.26 -6.19 -4.74
CA LEU A 50 0.49 -4.94 -4.83
C LEU A 50 1.44 -4.98 -6.02
N THR A 51 1.47 -3.89 -6.79
CA THR A 51 2.47 -3.73 -7.85
C THR A 51 3.71 -3.05 -7.28
N LEU A 52 4.83 -3.76 -7.29
CA LEU A 52 6.15 -3.20 -6.95
C LEU A 52 6.88 -2.78 -8.23
N ARG A 53 7.42 -1.56 -8.24
CA ARG A 53 8.30 -1.05 -9.29
C ARG A 53 9.59 -0.55 -8.66
N ILE A 54 10.72 -1.03 -9.17
CA ILE A 54 12.06 -0.59 -8.77
C ILE A 54 12.72 0.08 -9.97
N GLU A 55 13.27 1.26 -9.75
CA GLU A 55 13.99 2.02 -10.78
C GLU A 55 15.33 2.50 -10.22
N GLU A 56 16.38 2.50 -11.03
CA GLU A 56 17.65 3.10 -10.64
C GLU A 56 17.46 4.61 -10.41
N ASP A 57 18.03 5.13 -9.33
CA ASP A 57 18.00 6.55 -8.97
C ASP A 57 19.40 6.98 -8.51
N GLY A 58 20.27 7.25 -9.49
CA GLY A 58 21.65 7.65 -9.27
C GLY A 58 22.50 6.54 -8.65
N ASP A 59 22.94 6.74 -7.42
CA ASP A 59 23.69 5.78 -6.60
C ASP A 59 22.80 4.81 -5.81
N GLY A 60 21.48 4.91 -5.98
CA GLY A 60 20.50 4.10 -5.27
C GLY A 60 19.37 3.61 -6.16
N ALA A 61 18.24 3.28 -5.54
CA ALA A 61 17.04 2.82 -6.22
C ALA A 61 15.79 3.51 -5.66
N ASN A 62 14.87 3.89 -6.53
CA ASN A 62 13.53 4.31 -6.13
C ASN A 62 12.64 3.07 -6.03
N VAL A 63 12.09 2.84 -4.83
CA VAL A 63 11.18 1.73 -4.54
C VAL A 63 9.77 2.29 -4.49
N ALA A 64 8.93 1.93 -5.47
CA ALA A 64 7.55 2.37 -5.56
C ALA A 64 6.59 1.19 -5.44
N VAL A 65 5.59 1.32 -4.55
CA VAL A 65 4.50 0.36 -4.40
C VAL A 65 3.21 1.04 -4.84
N ARG A 66 2.41 0.33 -5.62
CA ARG A 66 1.11 0.77 -6.10
C ARG A 66 0.04 -0.23 -5.72
N TRP A 67 -1.10 0.30 -5.32
CA TRP A 67 -2.31 -0.46 -5.04
C TRP A 67 -3.50 0.19 -5.74
N VAL A 68 -4.33 -0.66 -6.34
CA VAL A 68 -5.66 -0.29 -6.83
C VAL A 68 -6.62 -1.09 -5.97
N PRO A 69 -7.42 -0.44 -5.11
CA PRO A 69 -8.44 -1.17 -4.37
C PRO A 69 -9.37 -1.84 -5.37
N GLU A 70 -9.61 -3.12 -5.17
CA GLU A 70 -10.74 -3.75 -5.81
C GLU A 70 -12.00 -3.03 -5.33
N ASP A 71 -12.94 -2.76 -6.24
CA ASP A 71 -14.29 -2.37 -5.87
C ASP A 71 -14.95 -3.63 -5.28
N ASN A 72 -14.48 -4.02 -4.10
CA ASN A 72 -15.19 -4.95 -3.25
C ASN A 72 -16.36 -4.12 -2.77
N GLY A 73 -17.40 -4.04 -3.62
CA GLY A 73 -18.63 -3.35 -3.28
C GLY A 73 -18.99 -3.80 -1.89
N ASP A 74 -18.99 -2.83 -0.96
CA ASP A 74 -19.27 -3.06 0.44
C ASP A 74 -20.56 -3.89 0.53
N GLU A 75 -20.42 -5.21 0.64
CA GLU A 75 -21.31 -5.99 1.48
C GLU A 75 -20.96 -5.50 2.88
N ASP A 76 -21.56 -4.35 3.19
CA ASP A 76 -22.00 -3.95 4.51
C ASP A 76 -22.65 -5.20 5.10
N ASP A 77 -21.84 -6.03 5.75
CA ASP A 77 -22.30 -7.06 6.67
C ASP A 77 -22.82 -6.27 7.88
N GLY A 78 -23.97 -5.64 7.65
CA GLY A 78 -24.85 -5.13 8.68
C GLY A 78 -25.29 -6.32 9.47
N ASP A 79 -24.47 -6.70 10.45
CA ASP A 79 -24.80 -7.65 11.50
C ASP A 79 -25.82 -6.96 12.44
N GLU A 80 -27.02 -6.72 11.91
CA GLU A 80 -28.22 -6.45 12.69
C GLU A 80 -28.95 -7.77 12.97
N GLN A 81 -28.93 -8.09 14.26
CA GLN A 81 -29.95 -8.83 15.04
C GLN A 81 -29.97 -10.35 14.94
N LEU A 82 -29.64 -10.99 16.08
CA LEU A 82 -30.68 -11.72 16.83
C LEU A 82 -30.56 -11.46 18.34
N ALA A 83 -31.54 -10.75 18.86
CA ALA A 83 -31.89 -10.72 20.27
C ALA A 83 -32.27 -12.13 20.77
N SER A 84 -31.90 -12.46 22.01
CA SER A 84 -32.54 -13.49 22.84
C SER A 84 -32.33 -13.18 24.31
#